data_AF-A0A354CKU6-F1
#
_entry.id   AF-A0A354CKU6-F1
#
_cell.length_a   1.000
_cell.length_b   1.000
_cell.length_c   1.000
_cell.angle_alpha   90.00
_cell.angle_beta   90.00
_cell.angle_gamma   90.00
#
_symmetry.space_group_name_H-M   'P 1'
#
loop_
_entity.id
_entity.type
_entity.pdbx_description
1 polymer ?
#
loop_
_entity_poly.entity_id
_entity_poly.type
_entity_poly.pdbx_seq_one_letter_code
_entity_poly.pdbx_strand_id
1 'polypeptide(L)'
;MTLYKLMILYMLSRVNFPLNNNQISEFMLSNNYTDYFTLQEVLNDLTESNFIAADVYRNTTQYHLTEEGTDTIAFFNTRISNAIKDDIEQYLTDNKYELKNEVGTIAD
;
A
#
# COMPACT_ATOMS: atom_id res chain seq x y z
N MET A 1 4.40 15.88 -1.88
CA MET A 1 4.40 14.40 -1.80
C MET A 1 5.79 13.89 -1.51
N THR A 2 5.93 13.10 -0.44
CA THR A 2 7.16 12.36 -0.14
C THR A 2 7.19 11.06 -0.95
N LEU A 3 8.39 10.47 -1.11
CA LEU A 3 8.56 9.20 -1.83
C LEU A 3 7.69 8.09 -1.24
N TYR A 4 7.58 8.03 0.10
CA TYR A 4 6.79 7.01 0.81
C TYR A 4 5.31 7.02 0.40
N LYS A 5 4.71 8.21 0.26
CA LYS A 5 3.32 8.34 -0.22
C LYS A 5 3.13 7.70 -1.60
N LEU A 6 4.07 7.96 -2.51
CA LEU A 6 4.02 7.41 -3.87
C LEU A 6 4.23 5.88 -3.87
N MET A 7 5.07 5.36 -2.98
CA MET A 7 5.29 3.92 -2.85
C MET A 7 4.04 3.18 -2.40
N ILE A 8 3.34 3.69 -1.38
CA ILE A 8 2.08 3.09 -0.89
C ILE A 8 1.01 3.14 -1.98
N LEU A 9 0.84 4.30 -2.64
CA LEU A 9 -0.12 4.43 -3.74
C LEU A 9 0.20 3.49 -4.90
N TYR A 10 1.49 3.34 -5.24
CA TYR A 10 1.90 2.40 -6.27
C TYR A 10 1.59 0.96 -5.87
N MET A 11 1.96 0.56 -4.66
CA MET A 11 1.70 -0.78 -4.13
C MET A 11 0.23 -1.15 -4.18
N LEU A 12 -0.66 -0.26 -3.72
CA LEU A 12 -2.11 -0.44 -3.80
C LEU A 12 -2.61 -0.49 -5.25
N SER A 13 -1.96 0.21 -6.18
CA SER A 13 -2.36 0.24 -7.61
C SER A 13 -1.99 -1.04 -8.34
N ARG A 14 -1.02 -1.80 -7.82
CA ARG A 14 -0.58 -3.08 -8.38
C ARG A 14 -1.43 -4.26 -7.95
N VAL A 15 -2.27 -4.09 -6.93
CA VAL A 15 -3.17 -5.13 -6.42
C VAL A 15 -4.62 -4.80 -6.74
N ASN A 16 -5.43 -5.83 -6.92
CA ASN A 16 -6.85 -5.70 -7.23
C ASN A 16 -7.74 -5.93 -5.99
N PHE A 17 -7.15 -5.80 -4.80
CA PHE A 17 -7.74 -6.07 -3.48
C PHE A 17 -7.09 -5.11 -2.45
N PRO A 18 -7.77 -4.79 -1.34
CA PRO A 18 -7.23 -3.90 -0.31
C PRO A 18 -6.05 -4.55 0.44
N LEU A 19 -5.11 -3.75 0.91
CA LEU A 19 -3.98 -4.22 1.73
C LEU A 19 -4.15 -3.81 3.18
N ASN A 20 -3.89 -4.73 4.11
CA ASN A 20 -3.97 -4.44 5.54
C ASN A 20 -2.76 -3.63 6.00
N ASN A 21 -2.92 -2.87 7.09
CA ASN A 21 -1.83 -2.08 7.69
C ASN A 21 -0.53 -2.88 7.88
N ASN A 22 -0.63 -4.13 8.34
CA ASN A 22 0.51 -4.99 8.53
C ASN A 22 1.26 -5.27 7.22
N GLN A 23 0.55 -5.56 6.12
CA GLN A 23 1.20 -5.88 4.84
C GLN A 23 1.99 -4.70 4.29
N ILE A 24 1.42 -3.49 4.39
CA ILE A 24 2.12 -2.26 3.99
C ILE A 24 3.32 -2.00 4.91
N SER A 25 3.15 -2.23 6.21
CA SER A 25 4.22 -2.06 7.21
C SER A 25 5.37 -3.02 6.99
N GLU A 26 5.09 -4.30 6.80
CA GLU A 26 6.09 -5.34 6.53
C GLU A 26 6.94 -4.97 5.32
N PHE A 27 6.32 -4.56 4.20
CA PHE A 27 7.06 -4.13 3.03
C PHE A 27 7.99 -2.92 3.30
N MET A 28 7.44 -1.89 3.95
CA MET A 28 8.18 -0.63 4.17
C MET A 28 9.30 -0.77 5.20
N LEU A 29 9.08 -1.57 6.24
CA LEU A 29 10.03 -1.82 7.32
C LEU A 29 11.11 -2.82 6.91
N SER A 30 10.72 -3.92 6.25
CA SER A 30 11.67 -4.96 5.80
C SER A 30 12.71 -4.39 4.83
N ASN A 31 12.27 -3.53 3.92
CA ASN A 31 13.16 -2.83 3.00
C ASN A 31 13.82 -1.57 3.58
N ASN A 32 13.63 -1.30 4.89
CA ASN A 32 14.21 -0.15 5.59
C ASN A 32 13.92 1.20 4.90
N TYR A 33 12.78 1.32 4.21
CA TYR A 33 12.39 2.58 3.57
C TYR A 33 11.98 3.61 4.61
N THR A 34 11.31 3.18 5.68
CA THR A 34 10.89 4.06 6.77
C THR A 34 10.67 3.27 8.05
N ASP A 35 10.28 3.96 9.13
CA ASP A 35 9.88 3.37 10.40
C ASP A 35 8.35 3.36 10.55
N TYR A 36 7.84 2.54 11.47
CA TYR A 36 6.42 2.40 11.74
C TYR A 36 5.75 3.74 12.05
N PHE A 37 6.39 4.62 12.84
CA PHE A 37 5.81 5.92 13.18
C PHE A 37 5.59 6.80 11.94
N THR A 38 6.62 6.92 11.10
CA THR A 38 6.52 7.70 9.86
C THR A 38 5.55 7.07 8.87
N LEU A 39 5.48 5.74 8.80
CA LEU A 39 4.49 5.06 7.98
C LEU A 39 3.06 5.39 8.42
N GLN A 40 2.77 5.38 9.72
CA GLN A 40 1.44 5.73 10.24
C GLN A 40 1.08 7.18 9.90
N GLU A 41 2.01 8.13 10.03
CA GLU A 41 1.77 9.52 9.61
C GLU A 41 1.48 9.62 8.10
N VAL A 42 2.21 8.87 7.28
CA VAL A 42 2.02 8.83 5.84
C VAL A 42 0.65 8.24 5.47
N LEU A 43 0.25 7.14 6.09
CA LEU A 43 -1.06 6.50 5.87
C LEU A 43 -2.21 7.42 6.29
N ASN A 44 -2.08 8.08 7.43
CA ASN A 44 -3.08 9.02 7.92
C ASN A 44 -3.22 10.20 6.95
N ASP A 45 -2.12 10.80 6.51
CA ASP A 45 -2.14 11.90 5.54
C ASP A 45 -2.72 11.51 4.18
N LEU A 46 -2.39 10.30 3.67
CA LEU A 46 -2.98 9.77 2.45
C LEU A 46 -4.49 9.57 2.58
N THR A 47 -4.95 9.17 3.77
CA THR A 47 -6.38 8.96 4.07
C THR A 47 -7.11 10.30 4.19
N GLU A 48 -6.54 11.26 4.93
CA GLU A 48 -7.08 12.62 5.07
C GLU A 48 -7.15 13.36 3.74
N SER A 49 -6.16 13.13 2.86
CA SER A 49 -6.11 13.71 1.52
C SER A 49 -6.95 12.95 0.49
N ASN A 50 -7.75 11.95 0.91
CA ASN A 50 -8.60 11.13 0.05
C ASN A 50 -7.85 10.39 -1.08
N PHE A 51 -6.56 10.12 -0.95
CA PHE A 51 -5.82 9.31 -1.94
C PHE A 51 -5.98 7.80 -1.68
N ILE A 52 -6.17 7.44 -0.41
CA ILE A 52 -6.52 6.08 -0.02
C ILE A 52 -7.74 6.14 0.90
N ALA A 53 -8.51 5.07 0.91
CA ALA A 53 -9.59 4.87 1.85
C ALA A 53 -9.20 3.75 2.81
N ALA A 54 -9.56 3.93 4.07
CA ALA A 54 -9.26 3.00 5.16
C ALA A 54 -10.58 2.39 5.66
N ASP A 55 -10.72 1.08 5.49
CA ASP A 55 -11.87 0.31 5.94
C ASP A 55 -11.48 -0.64 7.06
N VAL A 56 -12.32 -0.74 8.09
CA VAL A 56 -12.11 -1.71 9.17
C VAL A 56 -12.86 -3.00 8.81
N TYR A 57 -12.11 -4.05 8.51
CA TYR A 57 -12.63 -5.39 8.25
C TYR A 57 -12.05 -6.39 9.25
N ARG A 58 -12.92 -7.13 9.96
CA ARG A 58 -12.52 -8.16 10.94
C ARG A 58 -11.43 -7.69 11.92
N ASN A 59 -11.67 -6.54 12.54
CA ASN A 59 -10.73 -5.91 13.50
C ASN A 59 -9.37 -5.50 12.91
N THR A 60 -9.24 -5.45 11.58
CA THR A 60 -8.02 -5.01 10.91
C THR A 60 -8.33 -3.85 9.96
N THR A 61 -7.47 -2.83 9.97
CA THR A 61 -7.55 -1.72 9.01
C THR A 61 -6.97 -2.15 7.69
N GLN A 62 -7.79 -2.04 6.63
CA GLN A 62 -7.41 -2.30 5.25
C GLN A 62 -7.44 -0.99 4.47
N TYR A 63 -6.52 -0.84 3.54
CA TYR A 63 -6.40 0.33 2.70
C TYR A 63 -6.63 -0.03 1.25
N HIS A 64 -7.36 0.80 0.53
CA HIS A 64 -7.51 0.71 -0.91
C HIS A 64 -7.34 2.08 -1.57
N LEU A 65 -7.00 2.07 -2.85
CA LEU A 65 -6.95 3.29 -3.64
C LEU A 65 -8.36 3.87 -3.85
N THR A 66 -8.43 5.18 -3.79
CA THR A 66 -9.57 5.96 -4.29
C THR A 66 -9.34 6.32 -5.76
N GLU A 67 -10.34 6.94 -6.38
CA GLU A 67 -10.22 7.49 -7.72
C GLU A 67 -9.10 8.57 -7.78
N GLU A 68 -9.06 9.46 -6.80
CA GLU A 68 -8.02 10.52 -6.71
C GLU A 68 -6.61 9.95 -6.54
N GLY A 69 -6.45 8.92 -5.71
CA GLY A 69 -5.17 8.23 -5.55
C GLY A 69 -4.71 7.55 -6.82
N THR A 70 -5.64 6.95 -7.56
CA THR A 70 -5.37 6.25 -8.82
C THR A 70 -4.91 7.21 -9.90
N ASP A 71 -5.58 8.34 -10.04
CA ASP A 71 -5.20 9.39 -10.98
C ASP A 71 -3.81 9.95 -10.61
N THR A 72 -3.63 10.29 -9.33
CA THR A 72 -2.35 10.80 -8.81
C THR A 72 -1.19 9.85 -9.11
N ILE A 73 -1.33 8.56 -8.82
CA ILE A 73 -0.23 7.62 -9.08
C ILE A 73 0.01 7.42 -10.58
N ALA A 74 -1.01 7.50 -11.44
CA ALA A 74 -0.83 7.43 -12.88
C ALA A 74 0.09 8.56 -13.39
N PHE A 75 -0.04 9.78 -12.86
CA PHE A 75 0.82 10.91 -13.20
C PHE A 75 2.21 10.83 -12.55
N PHE A 76 2.28 10.43 -11.27
CA PHE A 76 3.51 10.50 -10.48
C PHE A 76 4.32 9.20 -10.42
N ASN A 77 3.85 8.07 -11.00
CA ASN A 77 4.63 6.82 -10.99
C ASN A 77 6.00 7.00 -11.66
N THR A 78 6.15 7.96 -12.58
CA THR A 78 7.41 8.27 -13.27
C THR A 78 8.47 8.82 -12.32
N ARG A 79 8.06 9.35 -11.15
CA ARG A 79 8.97 9.80 -10.08
C ARG A 79 9.50 8.66 -9.22
N ILE A 80 8.87 7.49 -9.28
CA ILE A 80 9.33 6.30 -8.56
C ILE A 80 10.40 5.64 -9.41
N SER A 81 11.59 5.49 -8.84
CA SER A 81 12.70 4.81 -9.52
C SER A 81 12.34 3.36 -9.84
N ASN A 82 12.81 2.84 -10.97
CA ASN A 82 12.53 1.47 -11.37
C ASN A 82 12.94 0.44 -10.31
N ALA A 83 14.03 0.67 -9.57
CA ALA A 83 14.44 -0.19 -8.47
C ALA A 83 13.38 -0.35 -7.38
N ILE A 84 12.67 0.73 -7.03
CA ILE A 84 11.61 0.70 -6.00
C ILE A 84 10.35 0.02 -6.57
N LYS A 85 10.04 0.26 -7.84
CA LYS A 85 8.92 -0.43 -8.49
C LYS A 85 9.15 -1.94 -8.51
N ASP A 86 10.36 -2.35 -8.89
CA ASP A 86 10.78 -3.74 -8.93
C ASP A 86 10.67 -4.39 -7.55
N ASP A 87 11.15 -3.70 -6.51
CA ASP A 87 11.05 -4.15 -5.12
C ASP A 87 9.58 -4.34 -4.66
N ILE A 88 8.69 -3.39 -5.00
CA ILE A 88 7.25 -3.51 -4.74
C ILE A 88 6.65 -4.69 -5.52
N GLU A 89 6.95 -4.81 -6.81
CA GLU A 89 6.41 -5.88 -7.66
C GLU A 89 6.91 -7.26 -7.20
N GLN A 90 8.16 -7.35 -6.77
CA GLN A 90 8.77 -8.56 -6.23
C GLN A 90 8.10 -8.94 -4.91
N TYR A 91 7.94 -8.00 -3.97
CA TYR A 91 7.23 -8.25 -2.71
C TYR A 91 5.80 -8.73 -2.96
N LEU A 92 5.05 -8.04 -3.83
CA LEU A 92 3.66 -8.40 -4.14
C LEU A 92 3.54 -9.75 -4.84
N THR A 93 4.53 -10.13 -5.64
CA THR A 93 4.55 -11.41 -6.35
C THR A 93 4.89 -12.55 -5.40
N ASP A 94 5.89 -12.36 -4.54
CA ASP A 94 6.35 -13.33 -3.56
C ASP A 94 5.27 -13.62 -2.52
N ASN A 95 4.63 -12.56 -2.02
CA ASN A 95 3.61 -12.63 -0.96
C ASN A 95 2.19 -12.74 -1.52
N LYS A 96 1.99 -12.87 -2.84
CA LYS A 96 0.67 -12.79 -3.50
C LYS A 96 -0.40 -13.70 -2.89
N TYR A 97 -0.01 -14.90 -2.52
CA TYR A 97 -0.91 -15.89 -1.93
C TYR A 97 -1.29 -15.56 -0.50
N GLU A 98 -0.34 -15.11 0.31
CA GLU A 98 -0.54 -14.71 1.72
C GLU A 98 -1.37 -13.42 1.79
N LEU A 99 -1.01 -12.42 0.99
CA LEU A 99 -1.73 -11.17 0.81
C LEU A 99 -3.22 -11.40 0.50
N LYS A 100 -3.53 -12.35 -0.39
CA LYS A 100 -4.92 -12.71 -0.72
C LYS A 100 -5.63 -13.49 0.38
N ASN A 101 -4.92 -14.36 1.10
CA ASN A 101 -5.52 -15.21 2.12
C ASN A 101 -5.87 -14.42 3.38
N GLU A 102 -5.02 -13.48 3.78
CA GLU A 102 -5.28 -12.60 4.93
C GLU A 102 -6.40 -11.58 4.68
N VAL A 103 -6.54 -11.11 3.44
CA VAL A 103 -7.65 -10.22 3.05
C VAL A 103 -8.94 -11.02 2.80
N GLY A 104 -8.78 -12.28 2.36
CA GLY A 104 -9.82 -13.11 1.82
C GLY A 104 -10.03 -14.43 2.56
N THR A 105 -9.93 -14.49 3.89
CA THR A 105 -10.46 -15.64 4.67
C THR A 105 -12.01 -15.63 4.65
N ILE A 106 -12.58 -15.55 3.46
CA ILE A 106 -13.94 -15.92 3.10
C ILE A 106 -13.86 -17.38 2.61
N ALA A 107 -13.99 -18.32 3.55
CA ALA A 107 -14.39 -19.72 3.42
C ALA A 107 -13.96 -20.40 4.74
N ASP A 108 -14.82 -20.80 5.66
CA ASP A 108 -16.10 -21.53 5.55
C ASP A 108 -17.22 -20.88 6.37
#